data_AF-A0A7S8E675-F1
#
_entry.id   AF-A0A7S8E675-F1
#
_cell.length_a   1.000
_cell.length_b   1.000
_cell.length_c   1.000
_cell.angle_alpha   90.00
_cell.angle_beta   90.00
_cell.angle_gamma   90.00
#
_symmetry.space_group_name_H-M   'P 1'
#
loop_
_entity.id
_entity.type
_entity.pdbx_description
1 polymer ?
#
loop_
_entity_poly.entity_id
_entity_poly.type
_entity_poly.pdbx_seq_one_letter_code
_entity_poly.pdbx_strand_id
1 'polypeptide(L)'
;MTQMTEEERAYYQQTRRSIFKTPESTLGRVGCGVGLVLWFALLLTPCALFYMAMYGQITIHHANIPEPEAHPWVQVQLVMEPDNRGLRVTTSQSQSTSEHDMCVQTDVRYLLWQSESDESQNVSFCDCYIRDDEDADWAFTEQTGGSCRGE
;
A
#
# COMPACT_ATOMS: atom_id res chain seq x y z
N MET A 1 3.97 -40.00 51.23
CA MET A 1 2.81 -39.39 50.53
C MET A 1 2.04 -38.57 51.54
N THR A 2 2.34 -37.27 51.62
CA THR A 2 1.62 -36.32 52.50
C THR A 2 0.25 -36.04 51.89
N GLN A 3 -0.82 -36.42 52.61
CA GLN A 3 -2.18 -36.12 52.18
C GLN A 3 -2.47 -34.63 52.41
N MET A 4 -2.72 -33.89 51.33
CA MET A 4 -3.25 -32.52 51.38
C MET A 4 -4.60 -32.51 52.09
N THR A 5 -4.75 -31.62 53.07
CA THR A 5 -6.01 -31.43 53.80
C THR A 5 -7.05 -30.74 52.92
N GLU A 6 -8.32 -30.91 53.26
CA GLU A 6 -9.44 -30.39 52.46
C GLU A 6 -9.45 -28.86 52.42
N GLU A 7 -8.99 -28.21 53.50
CA GLU A 7 -8.82 -26.76 53.60
C GLU A 7 -7.72 -26.23 52.68
N GLU A 8 -6.59 -26.92 52.59
CA GLU A 8 -5.50 -26.55 51.68
C GLU A 8 -5.96 -26.64 50.22
N ARG A 9 -6.75 -27.66 49.87
CA ARG A 9 -7.33 -27.78 48.52
C ARG A 9 -8.26 -26.61 48.19
N ALA A 10 -9.09 -26.18 49.14
CA ALA A 10 -9.97 -25.02 48.95
C ALA A 10 -9.18 -23.71 48.77
N TYR A 11 -8.12 -23.51 49.55
CA TYR A 11 -7.23 -22.35 49.44
C TYR A 11 -6.53 -22.26 48.08
N TYR A 12 -5.99 -23.38 47.58
CA TYR A 12 -5.34 -23.42 46.27
C TYR A 12 -6.34 -23.28 45.11
N GLN A 13 -7.59 -23.73 45.27
CA GLN A 13 -8.63 -23.52 44.25
C GLN A 13 -9.06 -22.06 44.14
N GLN A 14 -9.14 -21.33 45.25
CA GLN A 14 -9.54 -19.92 45.25
C GLN A 14 -8.46 -19.02 44.63
N THR A 15 -7.19 -19.27 44.90
CA THR A 15 -6.06 -18.49 44.37
C THR A 15 -5.75 -18.81 42.90
N ARG A 16 -6.25 -19.94 42.37
CA ARG A 16 -6.09 -20.35 40.97
C ARG A 16 -7.20 -19.87 40.04
N ARG A 17 -8.14 -19.03 40.51
CA ARG A 17 -9.10 -18.38 39.60
C ARG A 17 -8.33 -17.44 38.67
N SER A 18 -8.15 -17.88 37.43
CA SER A 18 -7.53 -17.10 36.36
C SER A 18 -8.25 -15.76 36.24
N ILE A 19 -7.52 -14.68 36.56
CA ILE A 19 -7.99 -13.29 36.46
C ILE A 19 -8.41 -12.95 35.02
N PHE A 20 -7.89 -13.70 34.04
CA PHE A 20 -8.24 -13.57 32.64
C PHE A 20 -9.46 -14.45 32.30
N LYS A 21 -10.64 -13.84 32.27
CA LYS A 21 -11.79 -14.38 31.55
C LYS A 21 -11.52 -14.21 30.06
N THR A 22 -11.09 -15.27 29.38
CA THR A 22 -11.09 -15.30 27.93
C THR A 22 -12.53 -15.22 27.43
N PRO A 23 -12.88 -14.24 26.57
CA PRO A 23 -14.23 -14.17 26.01
C PRO A 23 -14.49 -15.40 25.15
N GLU A 24 -15.54 -16.16 25.47
CA GLU A 24 -15.94 -17.37 24.73
C GLU A 24 -16.71 -17.06 23.43
N SER A 25 -17.11 -15.81 23.20
CA SER A 25 -17.84 -15.42 22.00
C SER A 25 -16.88 -15.19 20.82
N THR A 26 -17.27 -15.67 19.64
CA THR A 26 -16.57 -15.42 18.37
C THR A 26 -16.40 -13.92 18.10
N LEU A 27 -17.40 -13.11 18.47
CA LEU A 27 -17.37 -11.66 18.37
C LEU A 27 -16.32 -11.00 19.27
N GLY A 28 -16.08 -11.55 20.48
CA GLY A 28 -15.03 -11.06 21.39
C GLY A 28 -13.62 -11.41 20.91
N ARG A 29 -13.44 -12.55 20.23
CA ARG A 29 -12.17 -12.94 19.62
C ARG A 29 -11.82 -12.07 18.41
N VAL A 30 -12.80 -11.78 17.54
CA VAL A 30 -12.58 -10.85 16.41
C VAL A 30 -12.29 -9.44 16.93
N GLY A 31 -13.03 -8.96 17.92
CA GLY A 31 -12.77 -7.65 18.53
C GLY A 31 -11.38 -7.53 19.16
N CYS A 32 -10.92 -8.56 19.86
CA CYS A 32 -9.57 -8.61 20.43
C CYS A 32 -8.50 -8.65 19.34
N GLY A 33 -8.70 -9.44 18.28
CA GLY A 33 -7.81 -9.47 17.12
C GLY A 33 -7.70 -8.13 16.42
N VAL A 34 -8.83 -7.48 16.13
CA VAL A 34 -8.87 -6.14 15.52
C VAL A 34 -8.18 -5.11 16.43
N GLY A 35 -8.44 -5.15 17.74
CA GLY A 35 -7.78 -4.26 18.71
C GLY A 35 -6.26 -4.43 18.72
N LEU A 36 -5.77 -5.67 18.66
CA LEU A 36 -4.33 -5.96 18.57
C LEU A 36 -3.72 -5.44 17.26
N VAL A 37 -4.38 -5.67 16.12
CA VAL A 37 -3.90 -5.16 14.82
C VAL A 37 -3.83 -3.64 14.82
N LEU A 38 -4.85 -2.97 15.32
CA LEU A 38 -4.91 -1.51 15.38
C LEU A 38 -3.84 -0.96 16.33
N TRP A 39 -3.62 -1.62 17.48
CA TRP A 39 -2.53 -1.29 18.40
C TRP A 39 -1.14 -1.42 17.76
N PHE A 40 -0.89 -2.52 17.05
CA PHE A 40 0.36 -2.71 16.31
C PHE A 40 0.54 -1.66 15.21
N ALA A 41 -0.51 -1.36 14.45
CA ALA A 41 -0.47 -0.33 13.43
C ALA A 41 -0.08 1.02 14.04
N LEU A 42 -0.67 1.39 15.17
CA LEU A 42 -0.38 2.66 15.86
C LEU A 42 1.07 2.74 16.36
N LEU A 43 1.61 1.64 16.89
CA LEU A 43 3.03 1.57 17.29
C LEU A 43 4.00 1.57 16.11
N LEU A 44 3.61 1.02 14.96
CA LEU A 44 4.43 0.97 13.75
C LEU A 44 4.38 2.26 12.92
N THR A 45 3.36 3.10 13.11
CA THR A 45 3.23 4.41 12.44
C THR A 45 4.52 5.25 12.47
N PRO A 46 5.18 5.52 13.62
CA PRO A 46 6.41 6.31 13.63
C PRO A 46 7.56 5.66 12.86
N CYS A 47 7.69 4.33 12.91
CA CYS A 47 8.71 3.61 12.14
C CYS A 47 8.44 3.70 10.63
N ALA A 48 7.18 3.58 10.21
CA ALA A 48 6.77 3.71 8.82
C ALA A 48 7.03 5.13 8.29
N LEU A 49 6.72 6.16 9.08
CA LEU A 49 7.02 7.56 8.73
C LEU A 49 8.52 7.81 8.62
N PHE A 50 9.33 7.27 9.54
CA PHE A 50 10.78 7.41 9.47
C PHE A 50 11.37 6.72 8.23
N TYR A 51 10.86 5.53 7.90
CA TYR A 51 11.25 4.82 6.68
C TYR A 51 10.93 5.66 5.42
N MET A 52 9.72 6.19 5.32
CA MET A 52 9.33 7.09 4.22
C MET A 52 10.19 8.34 4.16
N ALA A 53 10.56 8.92 5.30
CA ALA A 53 11.43 10.09 5.35
C ALA A 53 12.86 9.80 4.88
N MET A 54 13.38 8.59 5.13
CA MET A 54 14.75 8.20 4.77
C MET A 54 14.88 7.80 3.30
N TYR A 55 13.94 7.00 2.78
CA TYR A 55 14.01 6.49 1.41
C TYR A 55 13.32 7.42 0.41
N GLY A 56 12.37 8.23 0.87
CA GLY A 56 11.64 9.20 0.04
C GLY A 56 10.69 8.59 -0.98
N GLN A 57 10.84 7.31 -1.34
CA GLN A 57 9.97 6.62 -2.30
C GLN A 57 9.83 5.13 -2.01
N ILE A 58 8.64 4.60 -2.30
CA ILE A 58 8.32 3.18 -2.33
C ILE A 58 7.82 2.90 -3.74
N THR A 59 8.50 2.05 -4.50
CA THR A 59 8.15 1.71 -5.87
C THR A 59 7.93 0.22 -6.00
N ILE A 60 6.80 -0.18 -6.59
CA ILE A 60 6.49 -1.54 -6.99
C ILE A 60 6.40 -1.54 -8.52
N HIS A 61 7.28 -2.31 -9.17
CA HIS A 61 7.35 -2.40 -10.62
C HIS A 61 6.40 -3.49 -11.15
N HIS A 62 5.89 -3.29 -12.36
CA HIS A 62 5.20 -4.32 -13.12
C HIS A 62 6.21 -5.27 -13.76
N ALA A 63 5.83 -6.55 -13.92
CA ALA A 63 6.69 -7.54 -14.57
C ALA A 63 6.49 -7.61 -16.11
N ASN A 64 5.33 -7.17 -16.62
CA ASN A 64 4.89 -7.46 -18.00
C ASN A 64 4.47 -6.19 -18.76
N ILE A 65 5.22 -5.11 -18.64
CA ILE A 65 4.97 -3.87 -19.39
C ILE A 65 6.27 -3.34 -20.01
N PRO A 66 6.19 -2.59 -21.12
CA PRO A 66 7.32 -1.83 -21.62
C PRO A 66 7.81 -0.85 -20.56
N GLU A 67 9.15 -0.74 -20.43
CA GLU A 67 9.83 0.20 -19.52
C GLU A 67 9.27 0.19 -18.08
N PRO A 68 9.44 -0.91 -17.32
CA PRO A 68 8.86 -1.05 -15.98
C PRO A 68 9.41 -0.03 -14.96
N GLU A 69 10.57 0.56 -15.23
CA GLU A 69 11.11 1.70 -14.50
C GLU A 69 10.34 3.02 -14.74
N ALA A 70 9.80 3.23 -15.94
CA ALA A 70 9.05 4.43 -16.29
C ALA A 70 7.58 4.35 -15.83
N HIS A 71 7.03 3.14 -15.76
CA HIS A 71 5.61 2.90 -15.43
C HIS A 71 5.41 2.00 -14.21
N PRO A 72 5.78 2.43 -12.99
CA PRO A 72 5.61 1.60 -11.80
C PRO A 72 4.13 1.32 -11.52
N TRP A 73 3.81 0.10 -11.09
CA TRP A 73 2.45 -0.29 -10.74
C TRP A 73 1.87 0.60 -9.66
N VAL A 74 2.65 0.78 -8.59
CA VAL A 74 2.36 1.71 -7.52
C VAL A 74 3.68 2.32 -7.08
N GLN A 75 3.74 3.65 -7.09
CA GLN A 75 4.82 4.41 -6.50
C GLN A 75 4.25 5.44 -5.55
N VAL A 76 4.75 5.45 -4.32
CA VAL A 76 4.45 6.48 -3.33
C VAL A 76 5.75 7.22 -3.04
N GLN A 77 5.77 8.52 -3.26
CA GLN A 77 6.94 9.37 -3.06
C GLN A 77 6.60 10.56 -2.17
N LEU A 78 7.49 10.87 -1.24
CA LEU A 78 7.44 12.09 -0.46
C LEU A 78 8.18 13.21 -1.21
N VAL A 79 7.45 14.24 -1.59
CA VAL A 79 7.95 15.45 -2.25
C VAL A 79 8.24 16.50 -1.19
N MET A 80 9.47 17.02 -1.16
CA MET A 80 9.95 17.98 -0.14
C MET A 80 10.69 19.17 -0.79
N GLU A 81 10.23 19.62 -1.95
CA GLU A 81 10.75 20.83 -2.56
C GLU A 81 10.35 22.08 -1.76
N PRO A 82 11.09 23.19 -1.87
CA PRO A 82 10.77 24.44 -1.17
C PRO A 82 9.35 24.94 -1.47
N ASP A 83 8.93 24.82 -2.74
CA ASP A 83 7.65 25.37 -3.23
C ASP A 83 6.55 24.31 -3.36
N ASN A 84 6.91 23.02 -3.29
CA ASN A 84 6.01 21.88 -3.47
C ASN A 84 6.28 20.81 -2.41
N ARG A 85 5.29 20.49 -1.59
CA ARG A 85 5.41 19.48 -0.54
C ARG A 85 4.18 18.58 -0.51
N GLY A 86 4.39 17.29 -0.30
CA GLY A 86 3.29 16.36 -0.09
C GLY A 86 3.65 14.94 -0.50
N LEU A 87 2.62 14.12 -0.65
CA LEU A 87 2.75 12.72 -1.07
C LEU A 87 2.28 12.59 -2.51
N ARG A 88 3.20 12.21 -3.40
CA ARG A 88 2.89 11.83 -4.78
C ARG A 88 2.60 10.34 -4.83
N VAL A 89 1.42 9.98 -5.32
CA VAL A 89 1.01 8.60 -5.57
C VAL A 89 0.85 8.43 -7.06
N THR A 90 1.73 7.65 -7.66
CA THR A 90 1.69 7.28 -9.08
C THR A 90 1.20 5.85 -9.19
N THR A 91 0.24 5.61 -10.07
CA THR A 91 -0.25 4.27 -10.38
C THR A 91 -0.33 4.10 -11.88
N SER A 92 0.13 2.97 -12.39
CA SER A 92 0.03 2.66 -13.82
C SER A 92 -0.84 1.42 -14.07
N GLN A 93 -1.60 1.47 -15.16
CA GLN A 93 -2.42 0.37 -15.66
C GLN A 93 -2.17 0.19 -17.16
N SER A 94 -1.85 -1.03 -17.58
CA SER A 94 -1.75 -1.38 -18.99
C SER A 94 -3.13 -1.69 -19.57
N GLN A 95 -3.45 -1.10 -20.70
CA GLN A 95 -4.57 -1.44 -21.57
C GLN A 95 -3.97 -1.95 -22.88
N SER A 96 -4.04 -3.26 -23.13
CA SER A 96 -3.67 -3.79 -24.46
C SER A 96 -4.86 -3.70 -25.39
N THR A 97 -4.70 -2.98 -26.50
CA THR A 97 -5.70 -2.92 -27.56
C THR A 97 -5.53 -4.12 -28.52
N SER A 98 -4.30 -4.59 -28.72
CA SER A 98 -3.99 -5.77 -29.52
C SER A 98 -2.77 -6.53 -28.98
N GLU A 99 -2.42 -7.65 -29.60
CA GLU A 99 -1.21 -8.42 -29.26
C GLU A 99 0.08 -7.64 -29.57
N HIS A 100 0.00 -6.59 -30.40
CA HIS A 100 1.11 -5.80 -30.91
C HIS A 100 1.01 -4.32 -30.51
N ASP A 101 -0.02 -3.95 -29.75
CA ASP A 101 -0.31 -2.58 -29.34
C ASP A 101 -0.74 -2.56 -27.87
N MET A 102 0.01 -1.83 -27.06
CA MET A 102 -0.23 -1.65 -25.64
C MET A 102 -0.11 -0.18 -25.26
N CYS A 103 -1.15 0.34 -24.61
CA CYS A 103 -1.12 1.66 -24.00
C CYS A 103 -1.06 1.53 -22.48
N VAL A 104 -0.18 2.31 -21.84
CA VAL A 104 -0.04 2.36 -20.39
C VAL A 104 -0.58 3.69 -19.89
N GLN A 105 -1.67 3.63 -19.13
CA GLN A 105 -2.20 4.80 -18.44
C GLN A 105 -1.47 4.96 -17.12
N THR A 106 -0.86 6.12 -16.91
CA THR A 106 -0.24 6.49 -15.64
C THR A 106 -0.99 7.65 -15.02
N ASP A 107 -1.53 7.41 -13.83
CA ASP A 107 -2.25 8.39 -13.03
C ASP A 107 -1.36 8.87 -11.87
N VAL A 108 -1.16 10.18 -11.78
CA VAL A 108 -0.43 10.82 -10.69
C VAL A 108 -1.38 11.64 -9.84
N ARG A 109 -1.43 11.30 -8.55
CA ARG A 109 -2.27 11.97 -7.56
C ARG A 109 -1.41 12.53 -6.45
N TYR A 110 -1.77 13.72 -5.99
CA TYR A 110 -1.11 14.35 -4.87
C TYR A 110 -2.01 14.33 -3.63
N LEU A 111 -1.50 13.80 -2.52
CA LEU A 111 -2.16 13.75 -1.22
C LEU A 111 -1.40 14.65 -0.25
N LEU A 112 -2.14 15.33 0.65
CA LEU A 112 -1.57 16.28 1.61
C LEU A 112 -0.65 17.32 0.91
N TRP A 113 -1.10 17.76 -0.27
CA TRP A 113 -0.32 18.62 -1.15
C TRP A 113 -0.36 20.07 -0.68
N GLN A 114 0.80 20.69 -0.63
CA GLN A 114 1.01 22.10 -0.37
C GLN A 114 1.86 22.65 -1.51
N SER A 115 1.29 23.58 -2.26
CA SER A 115 1.92 24.25 -3.41
C SER A 115 1.62 25.74 -3.34
N GLU A 116 2.53 26.56 -3.88
CA GLU A 116 2.31 28.00 -4.03
C GLU A 116 1.18 28.32 -5.04
N SER A 117 0.96 27.43 -6.02
CA SER A 117 -0.19 27.47 -6.93
C SER A 117 -1.35 26.63 -6.39
N ASP A 118 -2.56 27.19 -6.41
CA ASP A 118 -3.80 26.60 -5.87
C ASP A 118 -4.51 25.66 -6.88
N GLU A 119 -3.79 25.23 -7.92
CA GLU A 119 -4.34 24.38 -8.98
C GLU A 119 -4.21 22.88 -8.62
N SER A 120 -5.24 22.11 -8.97
CA SER A 120 -5.21 20.65 -8.80
C SER A 120 -4.16 20.04 -9.75
N GLN A 121 -3.03 19.62 -9.20
CA GLN A 121 -1.91 19.06 -9.98
C GLN A 121 -2.09 17.59 -10.37
N ASN A 122 -3.29 17.02 -10.16
CA ASN A 122 -3.57 15.64 -10.55
C ASN A 122 -3.51 15.56 -12.08
N VAL A 123 -2.67 14.66 -12.57
CA VAL A 123 -2.39 14.51 -13.99
C VAL A 123 -2.47 13.04 -14.35
N SER A 124 -3.01 12.78 -15.54
CA SER A 124 -3.00 11.46 -16.16
C SER A 124 -2.29 11.58 -17.50
N PHE A 125 -1.48 10.60 -17.84
CA PHE A 125 -0.84 10.47 -19.15
C PHE A 125 -1.04 9.04 -19.65
N CYS A 126 -1.11 8.93 -20.96
CA CYS A 126 -1.22 7.67 -21.67
C CYS A 126 -0.03 7.54 -22.61
N ASP A 127 0.77 6.50 -22.44
CA ASP A 127 1.93 6.19 -23.26
C ASP A 127 1.63 4.93 -24.06
N CYS A 128 1.64 5.02 -25.40
CA CYS A 128 1.31 3.91 -26.28
C CYS A 128 2.56 3.37 -26.97
N TYR A 129 2.63 2.04 -27.02
CA TYR A 129 3.76 1.27 -27.50
C TYR A 129 3.30 0.24 -28.53
N ILE A 130 4.11 0.04 -29.56
CA ILE A 130 3.88 -0.99 -30.57
C ILE A 130 5.06 -1.96 -30.62
N ARG A 131 4.80 -3.21 -31.01
CA ARG A 131 5.84 -4.21 -31.31
C ARG A 131 5.51 -4.91 -32.61
N ASP A 132 6.54 -5.25 -33.40
CA ASP A 132 6.34 -5.92 -34.69
C ASP A 132 6.00 -7.41 -34.53
N ASP A 133 6.58 -8.07 -33.52
CA ASP A 133 6.43 -9.50 -33.21
C ASP A 133 6.41 -9.72 -31.69
N GLU A 134 6.00 -10.90 -31.21
CA GLU A 134 5.93 -11.19 -29.76
C GLU A 134 7.29 -11.11 -29.04
N ASP A 135 8.37 -11.40 -29.76
CA ASP A 135 9.76 -11.36 -29.26
C ASP A 135 10.46 -10.02 -29.53
N ALA A 136 9.80 -9.08 -30.23
CA ALA A 136 10.36 -7.78 -30.55
C ALA A 136 10.27 -6.80 -29.36
N ASP A 137 11.25 -5.91 -29.27
CA ASP A 137 11.24 -4.83 -28.28
C ASP A 137 10.07 -3.87 -28.56
N TRP A 138 9.44 -3.38 -27.49
CA TRP A 138 8.39 -2.37 -27.59
C TRP A 138 8.99 -1.03 -28.03
N ALA A 139 8.43 -0.45 -29.08
CA ALA A 139 8.75 0.88 -29.56
C ALA A 139 7.70 1.88 -29.06
N PHE A 140 8.16 2.98 -28.45
CA PHE A 140 7.29 4.09 -28.08
C PHE A 140 6.71 4.77 -29.33
N THR A 141 5.40 4.92 -29.37
CA THR A 141 4.67 5.55 -30.48
C THR A 141 4.27 6.97 -30.11
N GLU A 142 3.49 7.13 -29.05
CA GLU A 142 2.91 8.42 -28.69
C GLU A 142 2.62 8.55 -27.20
N GLN A 143 2.63 9.81 -26.72
CA GLN A 143 2.18 10.18 -25.39
C GLN A 143 1.04 11.18 -25.52
N THR A 144 -0.10 10.85 -24.90
CA THR A 144 -1.27 11.72 -24.83
C THR A 144 -1.55 12.13 -23.38
N GLY A 145 -1.84 13.41 -23.16
CA GLY A 145 -2.33 13.90 -21.86
C GLY A 145 -3.79 13.49 -21.63
N GLY A 146 -4.07 12.85 -20.51
CA GLY A 146 -5.39 12.35 -20.14
C GLY A 146 -5.46 10.82 -20.01
N SER A 147 -6.68 10.30 -19.96
CA SER A 147 -6.96 8.86 -19.92
C SER A 147 -6.64 8.21 -21.28
N CYS A 148 -6.15 6.97 -21.27
CA CYS A 148 -6.08 6.19 -22.50
C CYS A 148 -7.50 6.00 -23.05
N ARG A 149 -7.72 6.33 -24.33
CA ARG A 149 -8.98 6.14 -25.01
C ARG A 149 -8.98 4.71 -25.56
N GLY A 150 -9.64 3.79 -24.87
CA GLY A 150 -9.96 2.49 -25.46
C GLY A 150 -11.00 2.72 -26.55
N GLU A 151 -10.58 2.71 -27.81
CA GLU A 151 -11.48 2.60 -28.97
C GLU A 151 -11.84 1.13 -29.24
#